data_AF-A0A7V2PU73-F1
#
_entry.id   AF-A0A7V2PU73-F1
#
_cell.length_a   1.000
_cell.length_b   1.000
_cell.length_c   1.000
_cell.angle_alpha   90.00
_cell.angle_beta   90.00
_cell.angle_gamma   90.00
#
_symmetry.space_group_name_H-M   'P 1'
#
loop_
_entity.id
_entity.type
_entity.pdbx_description
1 polymer ?
#
loop_
_entity_poly.entity_id
_entity_poly.type
_entity_poly.pdbx_seq_one_letter_code
_entity_poly.pdbx_strand_id
1 'polypeptide(L)'
;MDNKDIRDFKIVSIFSLFVTIGELYQIIHENKTLGVPFSLRSERWLIFILLFGFLFLLVTVILAGFSSENLRIVHFFNRLQGYLRRNTWLSYPFIGLFILLFTFLIFGSLNQSFQGFFSRLFLFWFLGIGAAFLIKPLTSIKSCWLAIAISLMSITLIYRLALFTQDISTYPFSLGWSEGSRYYYASLFFSKRLYGFRISPSVLHPTRYLMQSIPFLFSKLPLWFHRLWQVMLWLVFTFWAAIALG
;
A
#
# COMPACT_ATOMS: atom_id res chain seq x y z
N MET A 1 4.51 -29.38 -8.57
CA MET A 1 5.16 -28.06 -8.75
C MET A 1 6.20 -28.27 -9.83
N ASP A 2 6.22 -27.38 -10.81
CA ASP A 2 7.24 -27.43 -11.87
C ASP A 2 8.57 -26.89 -11.31
N ASN A 3 9.70 -27.20 -11.95
CA ASN A 3 11.03 -26.74 -11.52
C ASN A 3 11.10 -25.20 -11.44
N LYS A 4 10.30 -24.53 -12.28
CA LYS A 4 10.07 -23.07 -12.27
C LYS A 4 9.47 -22.57 -10.95
N ASP A 5 8.47 -23.27 -10.40
CA ASP A 5 7.81 -22.84 -9.16
C ASP A 5 8.75 -22.92 -7.95
N ILE A 6 9.63 -23.93 -7.94
CA ILE A 6 10.65 -24.09 -6.89
C ILE A 6 11.65 -22.94 -6.93
N ARG A 7 12.10 -22.57 -8.13
CA ARG A 7 13.01 -21.42 -8.32
C ARG A 7 12.36 -20.11 -7.87
N ASP A 8 11.13 -19.84 -8.29
CA ASP A 8 10.40 -18.62 -7.91
C ASP A 8 10.24 -18.52 -6.39
N PHE A 9 9.90 -19.64 -5.74
CA PHE A 9 9.76 -19.70 -4.29
C PHE A 9 11.10 -19.48 -3.55
N LYS A 10 12.22 -20.00 -4.08
CA LYS A 10 13.57 -19.72 -3.54
C LYS A 10 13.90 -18.22 -3.61
N ILE A 11 13.63 -17.57 -4.73
CA ILE A 11 13.90 -16.14 -4.90
C ILE A 11 13.06 -15.31 -3.92
N VAL A 12 11.76 -15.59 -3.81
CA VAL A 12 10.87 -14.92 -2.85
C VAL A 12 11.37 -15.10 -1.42
N SER A 13 11.85 -16.29 -1.07
CA SER A 13 12.37 -16.58 0.27
C SER A 13 13.68 -15.85 0.56
N ILE A 14 14.61 -15.78 -0.41
CA ILE A 14 15.86 -15.02 -0.29
C ILE A 14 15.57 -13.53 -0.11
N PHE A 15 14.66 -12.96 -0.92
CA PHE A 15 14.27 -11.56 -0.77
C PHE A 15 13.59 -11.29 0.58
N SER A 16 12.73 -12.22 1.03
CA SER A 16 12.11 -12.15 2.35
C SER A 16 13.16 -12.14 3.46
N LEU A 17 14.23 -12.94 3.34
CA LEU A 17 15.35 -12.94 4.28
C LEU A 17 16.06 -11.59 4.29
N PHE A 18 16.33 -10.99 3.13
CA PHE A 18 16.96 -9.67 3.02
C PHE A 18 16.12 -8.59 3.70
N VAL A 19 14.82 -8.53 3.43
CA VAL A 19 13.90 -7.58 4.08
C VAL A 19 13.87 -7.78 5.59
N THR A 20 13.90 -9.04 6.04
CA THR A 20 13.93 -9.40 7.45
C THR A 20 15.25 -8.96 8.12
N ILE A 21 16.40 -9.15 7.48
CA ILE A 21 17.69 -8.67 8.00
C ILE A 21 17.72 -7.14 8.06
N GLY A 22 17.22 -6.46 7.02
CA GLY A 22 17.14 -5.00 6.98
C GLY A 22 16.29 -4.44 8.12
N GLU A 23 15.18 -5.09 8.43
CA GLU A 23 14.31 -4.67 9.55
C GLU A 23 14.98 -4.86 10.91
N LEU A 24 15.66 -5.99 11.15
CA LEU A 24 16.47 -6.18 12.37
C LEU A 24 17.49 -5.08 12.54
N TYR A 25 18.22 -4.77 11.46
CA TYR A 25 19.24 -3.75 11.48
C TYR A 25 18.65 -2.38 11.84
N GLN A 26 17.55 -2.00 11.21
CA GLN A 26 16.89 -0.72 11.46
C GLN A 26 16.40 -0.61 12.91
N ILE A 27 15.79 -1.65 13.45
CA ILE A 27 15.34 -1.68 14.85
C ILE A 27 16.51 -1.52 15.81
N ILE A 28 17.62 -2.22 15.58
CA ILE A 28 18.82 -2.10 16.40
C ILE A 28 19.37 -0.67 16.32
N HIS A 29 19.34 -0.06 15.14
CA HIS A 29 19.83 1.30 14.91
C HIS A 29 18.95 2.36 15.59
N GLU A 30 17.63 2.33 15.38
CA GLU A 30 16.68 3.26 16.00
C GLU A 30 16.76 3.21 17.53
N ASN A 31 16.89 2.02 18.11
CA ASN A 31 17.07 1.87 19.56
C ASN A 31 18.35 2.51 20.08
N LYS A 32 19.48 2.36 19.37
CA LYS A 32 20.73 3.05 19.74
C LYS A 32 20.57 4.57 19.70
N THR A 33 19.84 5.10 18.71
CA THR A 33 19.64 6.56 18.58
C THR A 33 18.72 7.13 19.66
N LEU A 34 17.73 6.38 20.13
CA LEU A 34 16.78 6.85 21.15
C LEU A 34 17.36 6.79 22.57
N GLY A 35 18.58 6.26 22.76
CA GLY A 35 19.20 6.11 24.08
C GLY A 35 18.42 5.20 25.03
N VAL A 36 17.42 4.48 24.51
CA VAL A 36 16.64 3.52 25.29
C VAL A 36 17.51 2.29 25.47
N PRO A 37 17.95 1.96 26.70
CA PRO A 37 18.70 0.74 26.91
C PRO A 37 17.85 -0.43 26.45
N PHE A 38 18.43 -1.32 25.66
CA PHE A 38 17.81 -2.54 25.18
C PHE A 38 17.37 -3.39 26.39
N SER A 39 16.16 -3.15 26.87
CA SER A 39 15.65 -3.79 28.07
C SER A 39 14.87 -5.02 27.62
N LEU A 40 15.48 -6.20 27.79
CA LEU A 40 14.80 -7.50 27.70
C LEU A 40 13.62 -7.63 28.68
N ARG A 41 13.41 -6.64 29.55
CA ARG A 41 12.32 -6.58 30.53
C ARG A 41 11.06 -5.92 29.99
N SER A 42 11.14 -5.21 28.86
CA SER A 42 9.95 -4.62 28.23
C SER A 42 9.20 -5.70 27.46
N GLU A 43 8.00 -6.02 27.93
CA GLU A 43 7.11 -7.05 27.35
C GLU A 43 6.85 -6.81 25.85
N ARG A 44 6.78 -5.54 25.44
CA ARG A 44 6.58 -5.16 24.02
C ARG A 44 7.75 -5.57 23.13
N TRP A 45 8.98 -5.41 23.63
CA TRP A 45 10.20 -5.76 22.89
C TRP A 45 10.39 -7.27 22.80
N LEU A 46 10.04 -7.99 23.87
CA LEU A 46 10.15 -9.44 23.91
C LEU A 46 9.17 -10.09 22.92
N ILE A 47 7.92 -9.62 22.86
CA ILE A 47 6.94 -10.05 21.86
C ILE A 47 7.42 -9.76 20.44
N PHE A 48 7.98 -8.57 20.19
CA PHE A 48 8.47 -8.20 18.88
C PHE A 48 9.64 -9.09 18.44
N ILE A 49 10.65 -9.28 19.30
CA ILE A 49 11.81 -10.14 19.04
C ILE A 49 11.38 -11.60 18.85
N LEU A 50 10.39 -12.09 19.61
CA LEU A 50 9.87 -13.45 19.45
C LEU A 50 9.12 -13.63 18.13
N LEU A 51 8.23 -12.71 17.77
CA LEU A 51 7.52 -12.74 16.48
C LEU A 51 8.51 -12.66 15.31
N PHE A 52 9.48 -11.77 15.43
CA PHE A 52 10.49 -11.56 14.41
C PHE A 52 11.45 -12.74 14.28
N GLY A 53 11.96 -13.24 15.40
CA GLY A 53 12.79 -14.43 15.47
C GLY A 53 12.06 -15.67 14.97
N PHE A 54 10.76 -15.80 15.27
CA PHE A 54 9.92 -16.86 14.72
C PHE A 54 9.76 -16.74 13.20
N LEU A 55 9.50 -15.54 12.67
CA LEU A 55 9.40 -15.31 11.23
C LEU A 55 10.73 -15.58 10.51
N PHE A 56 11.85 -15.13 11.08
CA PHE A 56 13.19 -15.41 10.56
C PHE A 56 13.50 -16.91 10.58
N LEU A 57 13.19 -17.59 11.68
CA LEU A 57 13.37 -19.04 11.82
C LEU A 57 12.46 -19.79 10.83
N LEU A 58 11.23 -19.34 10.64
CA LEU A 58 10.31 -19.92 9.67
C LEU A 58 10.82 -19.73 8.23
N VAL A 59 11.30 -18.55 7.86
CA VAL A 59 11.88 -18.28 6.52
C VAL A 59 13.16 -19.11 6.31
N THR A 60 14.02 -19.23 7.32
CA THR A 60 15.26 -20.02 7.22
C THR A 60 15.01 -21.52 7.19
N VAL A 61 14.04 -22.05 7.97
CA VAL A 61 13.59 -23.45 7.90
C VAL A 61 12.99 -23.75 6.52
N ILE A 62 12.21 -22.82 5.99
CA ILE A 62 11.72 -22.92 4.61
C ILE A 62 12.91 -23.01 3.65
N LEU A 63 13.85 -22.07 3.68
CA LEU A 63 15.03 -22.07 2.80
C LEU A 63 15.89 -23.34 2.94
N ALA A 64 16.13 -23.81 4.16
CA ALA A 64 16.90 -25.01 4.46
C ALA A 64 16.18 -26.29 4.02
N GLY A 65 14.86 -26.34 4.15
CA GLY A 65 14.01 -27.42 3.65
C GLY A 65 14.02 -27.58 2.13
N PHE A 66 14.43 -26.54 1.38
CA PHE A 66 14.60 -26.57 -0.08
C PHE A 66 16.03 -26.87 -0.55
N SER A 67 16.99 -27.01 0.37
CA SER A 67 18.38 -27.43 0.10
C SER A 67 18.49 -28.95 -0.02
N SER A 68 17.66 -29.68 0.72
CA SER A 68 17.42 -31.11 0.54
C SER A 68 16.13 -31.30 -0.26
N GLU A 69 15.92 -32.44 -0.92
CA GLU A 69 14.71 -32.77 -1.71
C GLU A 69 13.42 -32.90 -0.86
N ASN A 70 13.31 -32.15 0.24
CA ASN A 70 12.27 -32.25 1.23
C ASN A 70 10.97 -31.59 0.76
N LEU A 71 10.28 -32.27 -0.15
CA LEU A 71 8.98 -31.90 -0.72
C LEU A 71 7.87 -31.73 0.34
N ARG A 72 8.10 -32.08 1.61
CA ARG A 72 7.10 -32.02 2.70
C ARG A 72 6.52 -30.62 2.91
N ILE A 73 7.36 -29.59 2.94
CA ILE A 73 6.91 -28.19 3.14
C ILE A 73 6.04 -27.75 1.96
N VAL A 74 6.48 -28.08 0.74
CA VAL A 74 5.72 -27.82 -0.49
C VAL A 74 4.37 -28.53 -0.46
N HIS A 75 4.33 -29.81 -0.06
CA HIS A 75 3.08 -30.55 0.05
C HIS A 75 2.14 -29.97 1.12
N PHE A 76 2.67 -29.48 2.24
CA PHE A 76 1.87 -28.78 3.25
C PHE A 76 1.22 -27.52 2.67
N PHE A 77 1.98 -26.65 2.01
CA PHE A 77 1.41 -25.45 1.38
C PHE A 77 0.41 -25.79 0.26
N ASN A 78 0.68 -26.82 -0.54
CA ASN A 78 -0.26 -27.29 -1.57
C ASN A 78 -1.55 -27.87 -0.96
N ARG A 79 -1.46 -28.59 0.17
CA ARG A 79 -2.64 -29.08 0.90
C ARG A 79 -3.46 -27.92 1.47
N LEU A 80 -2.80 -26.91 2.04
CA LEU A 80 -3.45 -25.70 2.55
C LEU A 80 -4.13 -24.92 1.41
N GLN A 81 -3.45 -24.74 0.28
CA GLN A 81 -4.06 -24.13 -0.92
C GLN A 81 -5.22 -24.96 -1.46
N GLY A 82 -5.12 -26.30 -1.44
CA GLY A 82 -6.21 -27.19 -1.84
C GLY A 82 -7.45 -27.04 -0.95
N TYR A 83 -7.26 -26.92 0.36
CA TYR A 83 -8.34 -26.64 1.30
C TYR A 83 -8.98 -25.27 1.05
N LEU A 84 -8.16 -24.22 0.88
CA LEU A 84 -8.65 -22.87 0.57
C LEU A 84 -9.36 -22.81 -0.79
N ARG A 85 -8.93 -23.59 -1.78
CA ARG A 85 -9.58 -23.69 -3.10
C ARG A 85 -10.94 -24.36 -3.02
N ARG A 86 -11.14 -25.27 -2.07
CA ARG A 86 -12.46 -25.86 -1.80
C ARG A 86 -13.39 -24.87 -1.09
N ASN A 87 -12.84 -24.05 -0.20
CA ASN A 87 -13.56 -23.09 0.63
C ASN A 87 -13.14 -21.65 0.32
N THR A 88 -13.28 -21.23 -0.95
CA THR A 88 -12.80 -19.91 -1.41
C THR A 88 -13.44 -18.74 -0.67
N TRP A 89 -14.65 -18.93 -0.13
CA TRP A 89 -15.35 -17.91 0.66
C TRP A 89 -14.53 -17.47 1.89
N LEU A 90 -13.74 -18.37 2.48
CA LEU A 90 -12.87 -18.04 3.61
C LEU A 90 -11.76 -17.08 3.21
N SER A 91 -11.27 -17.12 1.96
CA SER A 91 -10.14 -16.32 1.53
C SER A 91 -10.48 -14.82 1.37
N TYR A 92 -11.71 -14.46 1.01
CA TYR A 92 -12.11 -13.06 0.82
C TYR A 92 -11.91 -12.17 2.07
N PRO A 93 -12.45 -12.51 3.26
CA PRO A 93 -12.27 -11.67 4.44
C PRO A 93 -10.81 -11.56 4.85
N PHE A 94 -10.01 -12.63 4.69
CA PHE A 94 -8.59 -12.56 5.00
C PHE A 94 -7.83 -11.69 4.00
N ILE A 95 -8.12 -11.76 2.69
CA ILE A 95 -7.50 -10.85 1.70
C ILE A 95 -7.82 -9.39 2.04
N GLY A 96 -9.10 -9.09 2.32
CA GLY A 96 -9.51 -7.77 2.76
C GLY A 96 -8.78 -7.33 4.03
N LEU A 97 -8.66 -8.22 5.01
CA LEU A 97 -7.92 -7.99 6.24
C LEU A 97 -6.45 -7.67 5.96
N PHE A 98 -5.73 -8.48 5.19
CA PHE A 98 -4.31 -8.25 4.86
C PHE A 98 -4.09 -6.90 4.16
N ILE A 99 -4.97 -6.56 3.22
CA ILE A 99 -4.90 -5.30 2.46
C ILE A 99 -5.17 -4.09 3.38
N LEU A 100 -6.22 -4.16 4.18
CA LEU A 100 -6.60 -3.06 5.09
C LEU A 100 -5.63 -2.94 6.26
N LEU A 101 -5.07 -4.05 6.75
CA LEU A 101 -4.18 -4.08 7.90
C LEU A 101 -2.92 -3.25 7.64
N PHE A 102 -2.33 -3.33 6.45
CA PHE A 102 -1.18 -2.48 6.11
C PHE A 102 -1.52 -1.00 6.26
N THR A 103 -2.64 -0.58 5.67
CA THR A 103 -3.10 0.81 5.71
C THR A 103 -3.42 1.23 7.15
N PHE A 104 -4.13 0.39 7.90
CA PHE A 104 -4.47 0.64 9.29
C PHE A 104 -3.24 0.78 10.20
N LEU A 105 -2.21 -0.06 10.02
CA LEU A 105 -0.98 0.01 10.81
C LEU A 105 -0.20 1.31 10.56
N ILE A 106 -0.18 1.79 9.31
CA ILE A 106 0.54 3.01 8.92
C ILE A 106 -0.21 4.29 9.30
N PHE A 107 -1.54 4.30 9.25
CA PHE A 107 -2.33 5.47 9.66
C PHE A 107 -2.74 5.46 11.13
N GLY A 108 -2.67 4.31 11.78
CA GLY A 108 -3.08 4.13 13.18
C GLY A 108 -2.04 4.60 14.19
N SER A 109 -2.35 4.36 15.47
CA SER A 109 -1.49 4.68 16.61
C SER A 109 -0.13 3.96 16.58
N LEU A 110 -0.04 2.85 15.84
CA LEU A 110 1.18 2.05 15.70
C LEU A 110 2.16 2.59 14.66
N ASN A 111 1.82 3.66 13.91
CA ASN A 111 2.73 4.26 12.92
C ASN A 111 4.08 4.65 13.51
N GLN A 112 4.11 5.09 14.78
CA GLN A 112 5.35 5.43 15.50
C GLN A 112 6.31 4.24 15.60
N SER A 113 5.79 3.02 15.67
CA SER A 113 6.60 1.79 15.71
C SER A 113 7.07 1.32 14.33
N PHE A 114 6.54 1.89 13.25
CA PHE A 114 6.83 1.46 11.87
C PHE A 114 7.21 2.65 10.98
N GLN A 115 7.93 3.64 11.52
CA GLN A 115 8.29 4.84 10.75
C GLN A 115 9.39 4.58 9.74
N GLY A 116 10.38 3.76 10.07
CA GLY A 116 11.52 3.60 9.20
C GLY A 116 11.25 2.66 8.01
N PHE A 117 12.14 2.78 7.03
CA PHE A 117 11.95 2.27 5.69
C PHE A 117 11.77 0.75 5.63
N PHE A 118 12.67 -0.01 6.27
CA PHE A 118 12.61 -1.46 6.33
C PHE A 118 11.40 -1.97 7.09
N SER A 119 10.87 -1.23 8.06
CA SER A 119 9.67 -1.64 8.81
C SER A 119 8.45 -1.60 7.93
N ARG A 120 8.32 -0.52 7.15
CA ARG A 120 7.25 -0.37 6.17
C ARG A 120 7.39 -1.38 5.04
N LEU A 121 8.62 -1.59 4.54
CA LEU A 121 8.89 -2.59 3.50
C LEU A 121 8.59 -4.01 4.00
N PHE A 122 8.93 -4.33 5.24
CA PHE A 122 8.66 -5.61 5.90
C PHE A 122 7.15 -5.86 5.98
N LEU A 123 6.39 -4.91 6.54
CA LEU A 123 4.93 -5.02 6.60
C LEU A 123 4.32 -5.16 5.21
N PHE A 124 4.72 -4.30 4.27
CA PHE A 124 4.22 -4.32 2.90
C PHE A 124 4.49 -5.67 2.22
N TRP A 125 5.71 -6.18 2.36
CA TRP A 125 6.14 -7.43 1.72
C TRP A 125 5.44 -8.65 2.30
N PHE A 126 5.43 -8.82 3.63
CA PHE A 126 4.85 -10.01 4.26
C PHE A 126 3.32 -10.03 4.19
N LEU A 127 2.65 -8.87 4.33
CA LEU A 127 1.21 -8.78 4.09
C LEU A 127 0.88 -9.03 2.62
N GLY A 128 1.72 -8.55 1.70
CA GLY A 128 1.64 -8.82 0.27
C GLY A 128 1.75 -10.31 -0.07
N ILE A 129 2.74 -11.01 0.47
CA ILE A 129 2.88 -12.47 0.28
C ILE A 129 1.69 -13.21 0.88
N GLY A 130 1.24 -12.82 2.07
CA GLY A 130 0.05 -13.42 2.71
C GLY A 130 -1.20 -13.26 1.85
N ALA A 131 -1.45 -12.06 1.34
CA ALA A 131 -2.54 -11.81 0.40
C ALA A 131 -2.37 -12.57 -0.92
N ALA A 132 -1.16 -12.65 -1.48
CA ALA A 132 -0.88 -13.39 -2.72
C ALA A 132 -1.17 -14.89 -2.58
N PHE A 133 -0.79 -15.47 -1.44
CA PHE A 133 -1.08 -16.86 -1.09
C PHE A 133 -2.58 -17.13 -1.05
N LEU A 134 -3.37 -16.18 -0.55
CA LEU A 134 -4.82 -16.27 -0.50
C LEU A 134 -5.49 -16.00 -1.85
N ILE A 135 -4.94 -15.11 -2.70
CA ILE A 135 -5.50 -14.78 -4.03
C ILE A 135 -5.37 -15.94 -5.02
N LYS A 136 -4.29 -16.71 -4.93
CA LYS A 136 -4.00 -17.80 -5.87
C LYS A 136 -5.11 -18.88 -5.92
N PRO A 137 -5.71 -19.33 -4.81
CA PRO A 137 -6.89 -20.21 -4.84
C PRO A 137 -8.14 -19.64 -5.50
N LEU A 138 -8.34 -18.31 -5.47
CA LEU A 138 -9.52 -17.65 -6.05
C LEU A 138 -9.38 -17.40 -7.55
N THR A 139 -8.16 -17.40 -8.07
CA THR A 139 -7.87 -17.00 -9.43
C THR A 139 -7.22 -18.16 -10.19
N SER A 140 -7.34 -18.18 -11.52
CA SER A 140 -6.63 -19.18 -12.34
C SER A 140 -5.15 -18.82 -12.57
N ILE A 141 -4.58 -17.98 -11.70
CA ILE A 141 -3.22 -17.46 -11.84
C ILE A 141 -2.22 -18.56 -11.50
N LYS A 142 -1.46 -18.99 -12.50
CA LYS A 142 -0.40 -19.99 -12.32
C LYS A 142 0.87 -19.38 -11.73
N SER A 143 1.23 -18.16 -12.15
CA SER A 143 2.46 -17.48 -11.76
C SER A 143 2.42 -16.93 -10.34
N CYS A 144 3.37 -17.34 -9.49
CA CYS A 144 3.52 -16.81 -8.14
C CYS A 144 3.79 -15.29 -8.15
N TRP A 145 4.66 -14.84 -9.06
CA TRP A 145 5.01 -13.44 -9.20
C TRP A 145 3.83 -12.55 -9.56
N LEU A 146 2.93 -13.04 -10.43
CA LEU A 146 1.73 -12.29 -10.78
C LEU A 146 0.78 -12.15 -9.58
N ALA A 147 0.62 -13.21 -8.78
CA ALA A 147 -0.18 -13.13 -7.55
C ALA A 147 0.40 -12.14 -6.54
N ILE A 148 1.73 -12.11 -6.38
CA ILE A 148 2.44 -11.12 -5.55
C ILE A 148 2.28 -9.71 -6.11
N ALA A 149 2.44 -9.53 -7.42
CA ALA A 149 2.27 -8.21 -8.04
C ALA A 149 0.84 -7.67 -7.80
N ILE A 150 -0.18 -8.50 -8.03
CA ILE A 150 -1.58 -8.12 -7.80
C ILE A 150 -1.84 -7.78 -6.33
N SER A 151 -1.29 -8.56 -5.39
CA SER A 151 -1.49 -8.28 -3.97
C SER A 151 -0.83 -6.96 -3.55
N LEU A 152 0.43 -6.74 -3.94
CA LEU A 152 1.17 -5.52 -3.65
C LEU A 152 0.52 -4.29 -4.30
N MET A 153 0.04 -4.42 -5.55
CA MET A 153 -0.71 -3.36 -6.21
C MET A 153 -2.03 -3.06 -5.50
N SER A 154 -2.73 -4.08 -5.01
CA SER A 154 -3.99 -3.90 -4.26
C SER A 154 -3.74 -3.18 -2.93
N ILE A 155 -2.70 -3.56 -2.18
CA ILE A 155 -2.27 -2.86 -0.97
C ILE A 155 -1.94 -1.40 -1.28
N THR A 156 -1.15 -1.17 -2.34
CA THR A 156 -0.75 0.17 -2.77
C THR A 156 -1.95 1.04 -3.15
N LEU A 157 -2.92 0.47 -3.86
CA LEU A 157 -4.14 1.16 -4.26
C LEU A 157 -4.94 1.61 -3.04
N ILE A 158 -5.20 0.70 -2.09
CA ILE A 158 -5.95 1.04 -0.87
C ILE A 158 -5.18 2.04 -0.01
N TYR A 159 -3.88 1.86 0.16
CA TYR A 159 -3.03 2.83 0.86
C TYR A 159 -3.09 4.21 0.20
N ARG A 160 -3.08 4.28 -1.13
CA ARG A 160 -3.17 5.53 -1.87
C ARG A 160 -4.55 6.18 -1.76
N LEU A 161 -5.62 5.39 -1.79
CA LEU A 161 -6.98 5.88 -1.52
C LEU A 161 -7.11 6.42 -0.10
N ALA A 162 -6.50 5.77 0.89
CA ALA A 162 -6.47 6.26 2.26
C ALA A 162 -5.73 7.59 2.38
N LEU A 163 -4.59 7.76 1.70
CA LEU A 163 -3.91 9.07 1.64
C LEU A 163 -4.84 10.17 1.11
N PHE A 164 -5.64 9.89 0.09
CA PHE A 164 -6.60 10.87 -0.43
C PHE A 164 -7.68 11.30 0.54
N THR A 165 -8.03 10.46 1.51
CA THR A 165 -9.00 10.86 2.55
C THR A 165 -8.46 12.00 3.42
N GLN A 166 -7.15 12.07 3.64
CA GLN A 166 -6.51 13.18 4.36
C GLN A 166 -6.49 14.47 3.52
N ASP A 167 -6.40 14.34 2.19
CA ASP A 167 -6.44 15.46 1.26
C ASP A 167 -7.85 16.07 1.15
N ILE A 168 -8.91 15.29 1.39
CA ILE A 168 -10.30 15.74 1.39
C ILE A 168 -10.65 16.29 2.78
N SER A 169 -10.13 17.49 3.07
CA SER A 169 -10.45 18.22 4.30
C SER A 169 -11.39 19.39 4.02
N THR A 170 -12.01 19.94 5.06
CA THR A 170 -12.70 21.24 5.01
C THR A 170 -11.77 22.39 5.39
N TYR A 171 -10.58 22.10 5.94
CA TYR A 171 -9.64 23.10 6.42
C TYR A 171 -8.86 23.74 5.27
N PRO A 172 -8.91 25.08 5.09
CA PRO A 172 -8.38 25.76 3.90
C PRO A 172 -6.86 25.76 3.76
N PHE A 173 -6.11 25.42 4.81
CA PHE A 173 -4.63 25.39 4.79
C PHE A 173 -4.04 23.97 4.85
N SER A 174 -4.84 22.93 4.60
CA SER A 174 -4.38 21.54 4.72
C SER A 174 -3.47 21.07 3.57
N LEU A 175 -3.59 21.64 2.36
CA LEU A 175 -2.78 21.24 1.19
C LEU A 175 -1.82 22.35 0.74
N GLY A 176 -1.10 22.95 1.69
CA GLY A 176 0.01 23.86 1.42
C GLY A 176 -0.33 25.13 0.62
N TRP A 177 0.67 25.98 0.42
CA TRP A 177 0.52 27.34 -0.12
C TRP A 177 -0.01 27.43 -1.56
N SER A 178 0.09 26.36 -2.36
CA SER A 178 -0.31 26.39 -3.77
C SER A 178 -1.76 25.98 -4.04
N GLU A 179 -2.49 25.46 -3.04
CA GLU A 179 -3.86 24.99 -3.25
C GLU A 179 -4.82 26.14 -3.56
N GLY A 180 -4.77 27.22 -2.77
CA GLY A 180 -5.65 28.38 -2.97
C GLY A 180 -5.52 28.96 -4.38
N SER A 181 -4.29 29.08 -4.89
CA SER A 181 -4.03 29.56 -6.24
C SER A 181 -4.60 28.62 -7.32
N ARG A 182 -4.58 27.30 -7.12
CA ARG A 182 -5.14 26.34 -8.09
C ARG A 182 -6.65 26.51 -8.23
N TYR A 183 -7.37 26.60 -7.11
CA TYR A 183 -8.82 26.80 -7.16
C TYR A 183 -9.19 28.21 -7.65
N TYR A 184 -8.40 29.22 -7.29
CA TYR A 184 -8.54 30.56 -7.85
C TYR A 184 -8.42 30.54 -9.37
N TYR A 185 -7.34 29.95 -9.93
CA TYR A 185 -7.15 29.87 -11.38
C TYR A 185 -8.22 29.02 -12.08
N ALA A 186 -8.69 27.94 -11.47
CA ALA A 186 -9.81 27.15 -11.99
C ALA A 186 -11.11 27.97 -12.02
N SER A 187 -11.34 28.84 -11.03
CA SER A 187 -12.54 29.69 -10.98
C SER A 187 -12.60 30.76 -12.09
N LEU A 188 -11.44 31.16 -12.65
CA LEU A 188 -11.36 32.24 -13.65
C LEU A 188 -12.12 31.93 -14.94
N PHE A 189 -12.26 30.65 -15.31
CA PHE A 189 -13.08 30.21 -16.43
C PHE A 189 -14.56 30.60 -16.28
N PHE A 190 -15.03 30.77 -15.04
CA PHE A 190 -16.39 31.21 -14.71
C PHE A 190 -16.42 32.58 -14.03
N SER A 191 -15.37 33.39 -14.20
CA SER A 191 -15.19 34.70 -13.54
C SER A 191 -16.39 35.64 -13.70
N LYS A 192 -16.97 35.77 -14.89
CA LYS A 192 -18.15 36.63 -15.13
C LYS A 192 -19.34 36.25 -14.23
N ARG A 193 -19.54 34.96 -13.98
CA ARG A 193 -20.65 34.45 -13.16
C ARG A 193 -20.32 34.52 -11.66
N LEU A 194 -19.07 34.23 -11.28
CA LEU A 194 -18.66 34.17 -9.88
C LEU A 194 -18.36 35.54 -9.28
N TYR A 195 -17.70 36.41 -10.06
CA TYR A 195 -17.19 37.70 -9.60
C TYR A 195 -17.92 38.90 -10.22
N GLY A 196 -18.75 38.68 -11.25
CA GLY A 196 -19.49 39.75 -11.94
C GLY A 196 -18.72 40.46 -13.06
N PHE A 197 -17.43 40.15 -13.23
CA PHE A 197 -16.59 40.70 -14.30
C PHE A 197 -15.73 39.62 -14.94
N ARG A 198 -15.32 39.85 -16.19
CA ARG A 198 -14.49 38.89 -16.95
C ARG A 198 -13.02 39.06 -16.55
N ILE A 199 -12.41 37.96 -16.14
CA ILE A 199 -10.96 37.84 -15.90
C ILE A 199 -10.45 36.77 -16.86
N SER A 200 -9.32 37.03 -17.51
CA SER A 200 -8.67 36.05 -18.38
C SER A 200 -8.20 34.82 -17.60
N PRO A 201 -8.39 33.59 -18.12
CA PRO A 201 -7.86 32.38 -17.50
C PRO A 201 -6.33 32.43 -17.33
N SER A 202 -5.80 31.62 -16.42
CA SER A 202 -4.35 31.50 -16.23
C SER A 202 -3.68 30.89 -17.47
N VAL A 203 -2.56 31.48 -17.88
CA VAL A 203 -1.72 30.98 -18.99
C VAL A 203 -0.95 29.72 -18.55
N LEU A 204 -0.74 29.54 -17.25
CA LEU A 204 -0.04 28.38 -16.69
C LEU A 204 -1.02 27.20 -16.60
N HIS A 205 -0.71 26.08 -17.23
CA HIS A 205 -1.52 24.85 -17.19
C HIS A 205 -3.03 25.02 -17.44
N PRO A 206 -3.44 25.67 -18.54
CA PRO A 206 -4.84 26.03 -18.80
C PRO A 206 -5.76 24.81 -18.84
N THR A 207 -5.32 23.69 -19.44
CA THR A 207 -6.07 22.44 -19.49
C THR A 207 -6.39 21.91 -18.10
N ARG A 208 -5.40 21.92 -17.19
CA ARG A 208 -5.60 21.45 -15.80
C ARG A 208 -6.67 22.28 -15.10
N TYR A 209 -6.58 23.61 -15.21
CA TYR A 209 -7.52 24.51 -14.55
C TYR A 209 -8.91 24.48 -15.18
N LEU A 210 -9.01 24.28 -16.50
CA LEU A 210 -10.28 24.06 -17.17
C LEU A 210 -10.98 22.82 -16.61
N MET A 211 -10.25 21.71 -16.47
CA MET A 211 -10.81 20.48 -15.90
C MET A 211 -11.20 20.62 -14.42
N GLN A 212 -10.38 21.34 -13.64
CA GLN A 212 -10.69 21.66 -12.25
C GLN A 212 -11.82 22.69 -12.10
N SER A 213 -12.22 23.38 -13.18
CA SER A 213 -13.27 24.40 -13.13
C SER A 213 -14.68 23.81 -13.03
N ILE A 214 -14.87 22.53 -13.36
CA ILE A 214 -16.19 21.88 -13.44
C ILE A 214 -17.05 22.07 -12.17
N PRO A 215 -16.55 21.88 -10.94
CA PRO A 215 -17.35 22.13 -9.73
C PRO A 215 -17.88 23.57 -9.64
N PHE A 216 -17.20 24.57 -10.20
CA PHE A 216 -17.67 25.96 -10.20
C PHE A 216 -18.88 26.22 -11.11
N LEU A 217 -19.30 25.25 -11.94
CA LEU A 217 -20.58 25.31 -12.66
C LEU A 217 -21.78 25.29 -11.69
N PHE A 218 -21.60 24.64 -10.55
CA PHE A 218 -22.59 24.55 -9.49
C PHE A 218 -22.30 25.63 -8.46
N SER A 219 -23.23 26.56 -8.28
CA SER A 219 -23.05 27.64 -7.33
C SER A 219 -23.05 27.08 -5.90
N LYS A 220 -22.11 27.55 -5.06
CA LYS A 220 -22.03 27.28 -3.61
C LYS A 220 -21.57 25.87 -3.19
N LEU A 221 -20.77 25.18 -4.01
CA LEU A 221 -20.17 23.92 -3.55
C LEU A 221 -19.09 24.16 -2.47
N PRO A 222 -19.04 23.30 -1.43
CA PRO A 222 -18.05 23.41 -0.36
C PRO A 222 -16.65 22.99 -0.84
N LEU A 223 -15.61 23.50 -0.19
CA LEU A 223 -14.20 23.25 -0.53
C LEU A 223 -13.84 21.76 -0.66
N TRP A 224 -14.36 20.91 0.23
CA TRP A 224 -14.10 19.47 0.20
C TRP A 224 -14.55 18.83 -1.12
N PHE A 225 -15.59 19.39 -1.78
CA PHE A 225 -16.06 18.87 -3.06
C PHE A 225 -15.08 19.20 -4.20
N HIS A 226 -14.49 20.39 -4.17
CA HIS A 226 -13.42 20.75 -5.12
C HIS A 226 -12.19 19.85 -4.94
N ARG A 227 -11.86 19.49 -3.69
CA ARG A 227 -10.81 18.52 -3.36
C ARG A 227 -11.13 17.12 -3.86
N LEU A 228 -12.34 16.64 -3.60
CA LEU A 228 -12.82 15.35 -4.10
C LEU A 228 -12.73 15.29 -5.62
N TRP A 229 -13.19 16.33 -6.32
CA TRP A 229 -13.08 16.43 -7.77
C TRP A 229 -11.63 16.35 -8.26
N GLN A 230 -10.71 17.04 -7.58
CA GLN A 230 -9.29 16.95 -7.91
C GLN A 230 -8.74 15.52 -7.76
N VAL A 231 -9.13 14.80 -6.69
CA VAL A 231 -8.74 13.40 -6.49
C VAL A 231 -9.33 12.50 -7.59
N MET A 232 -10.59 12.68 -7.93
CA MET A 232 -11.25 11.93 -9.00
C MET A 232 -10.55 12.12 -10.34
N LEU A 233 -10.21 13.37 -10.71
CA LEU A 233 -9.45 13.65 -11.92
C LEU A 233 -8.11 12.90 -11.91
N TRP A 234 -7.40 12.88 -10.79
CA TRP A 234 -6.12 12.18 -10.68
C TRP A 234 -6.28 10.68 -10.90
N LEU A 235 -7.24 10.04 -10.22
CA LEU A 235 -7.51 8.60 -10.37
C LEU A 235 -7.91 8.24 -11.80
N VAL A 236 -8.83 9.02 -12.40
CA VAL A 236 -9.30 8.80 -13.78
C VAL A 236 -8.13 8.92 -14.75
N PHE A 237 -7.35 10.00 -14.72
CA PHE A 237 -6.26 10.16 -15.68
C PHE A 237 -5.12 9.18 -15.48
N THR A 238 -4.80 8.80 -14.25
CA THR A 238 -3.81 7.74 -14.00
C THR A 238 -4.30 6.40 -14.55
N PHE A 239 -5.58 6.07 -14.39
CA PHE A 239 -6.17 4.86 -14.95
C PHE A 239 -6.20 4.89 -16.49
N TRP A 240 -6.64 6.01 -17.09
CA TRP A 240 -6.63 6.19 -18.54
C TRP A 240 -5.22 6.13 -19.13
N ALA A 241 -4.24 6.75 -18.48
CA ALA A 241 -2.84 6.66 -18.90
C ALA A 241 -2.31 5.22 -18.84
N ALA A 242 -2.68 4.47 -17.79
CA ALA A 242 -2.31 3.06 -17.68
C ALA A 242 -2.90 2.21 -18.82
N ILE A 243 -4.14 2.47 -19.24
CA ILE A 243 -4.76 1.79 -20.39
C ILE A 243 -4.12 2.23 -21.70
N ALA A 244 -3.83 3.53 -21.87
CA ALA A 244 -3.30 4.06 -23.13
C ALA A 244 -1.85 3.62 -23.41
N LEU A 245 -1.09 3.30 -22.36
CA LEU A 245 0.33 2.90 -22.44
C LEU A 245 0.55 1.38 -22.35
N GLY A 246 -0.48 0.61 -21.99
CA GLY A 246 -0.43 -0.85 -21.83
C GLY A 246 -1.00 -1.59 -23.02
#